data_AF-A0A7Y6MB85-F1
#
_entry.id   AF-A0A7Y6MB85-F1
#
_cell.length_a   1.000
_cell.length_b   1.000
_cell.length_c   1.000
_cell.angle_alpha   90.00
_cell.angle_beta   90.00
_cell.angle_gamma   90.00
#
_symmetry.space_group_name_H-M   'P 1'
#
loop_
_entity.id
_entity.type
_entity.pdbx_description
1 polymer ?
#
loop_
_entity_poly.entity_id
_entity_poly.type
_entity_poly.pdbx_seq_one_letter_code
_entity_poly.pdbx_strand_id
1 'polypeptide(L)'
;MVGDLPRRLVAEAIGTLLLVLFGAGSVVAALIMGKGELTYAALGFISLSFGLVVALVVYAFGTTSGAHINPAVTVALAAGGRFPWREVPFYIGAQLVGAFSGGLLIVGGFGRRAATEFGTGQTTLGPQVGYGQGILMEALGTFLLLITIMALAVDRRAPAGWAGFMIGLAVACEIFVIGPLTGGAINPARTFGPYLTTTLFGGDAPWKEYGVYVAGPIAGAVLAVLVYDLVARPAREVPEEAEQGTAGEIAGARASSDARAGDVPAARHPQDEHLGDRVGHVARRRRRHGHRR
;
A
#
# COMPACT_ATOMS: atom_id res chain seq x y z
N MET A 1 -12.34 -10.89 -20.41
CA MET A 1 -13.48 -10.23 -19.73
C MET A 1 -13.61 -8.82 -20.28
N VAL A 2 -14.75 -8.47 -20.89
CA VAL A 2 -15.04 -7.12 -21.43
C VAL A 2 -16.29 -6.51 -20.74
N GLY A 3 -16.78 -7.16 -19.69
CA GLY A 3 -17.91 -6.68 -18.90
C GLY A 3 -17.47 -5.66 -17.85
N ASP A 4 -18.12 -4.49 -17.87
CA ASP A 4 -18.14 -3.49 -16.79
C ASP A 4 -16.93 -2.55 -16.65
N LEU A 5 -16.59 -1.84 -17.74
CA LEU A 5 -15.76 -0.63 -17.67
C LEU A 5 -16.29 0.40 -16.63
N PRO A 6 -17.59 0.70 -16.52
CA PRO A 6 -18.09 1.64 -15.50
C PRO A 6 -17.67 1.29 -14.06
N ARG A 7 -17.83 0.04 -13.61
CA ARG A 7 -17.37 -0.41 -12.29
C ARG A 7 -15.86 -0.32 -12.14
N ARG A 8 -15.09 -0.59 -13.20
CA ARG A 8 -13.63 -0.42 -13.21
C ARG A 8 -13.25 1.04 -13.00
N LEU A 9 -13.93 1.98 -13.65
CA LEU A 9 -13.74 3.42 -13.45
C LEU A 9 -14.14 3.86 -12.03
N VAL A 10 -15.23 3.34 -11.48
CA VAL A 10 -15.61 3.62 -10.09
C VAL A 10 -14.56 3.09 -9.10
N ALA A 11 -14.01 1.90 -9.33
CA ALA A 11 -12.92 1.35 -8.52
C ALA A 11 -11.63 2.18 -8.61
N GLU A 12 -11.26 2.66 -9.80
CA GLU A 12 -10.12 3.59 -9.97
C GLU A 12 -10.35 4.93 -9.26
N ALA A 13 -11.56 5.49 -9.34
CA ALA A 13 -11.91 6.73 -8.66
C ALA A 13 -11.88 6.57 -7.13
N ILE A 14 -12.48 5.51 -6.58
CA ILE A 14 -12.45 5.22 -5.14
C ILE A 14 -11.01 4.91 -4.66
N GLY A 15 -10.26 4.10 -5.40
CA GLY A 15 -8.88 3.79 -5.07
C GLY A 15 -7.97 5.02 -5.04
N THR A 16 -8.12 5.93 -6.01
CA THR A 16 -7.34 7.17 -6.05
C THR A 16 -7.81 8.20 -5.01
N LEU A 17 -9.11 8.22 -4.68
CA LEU A 17 -9.66 8.98 -3.55
C LEU A 17 -9.03 8.54 -2.23
N LEU A 18 -9.00 7.22 -1.96
CA LEU A 18 -8.40 6.67 -0.75
C LEU A 18 -6.89 6.98 -0.69
N LEU A 19 -6.17 6.81 -1.80
CA LEU A 19 -4.75 7.17 -1.92
C LEU A 19 -4.49 8.62 -1.52
N VAL A 20 -5.27 9.58 -2.05
CA VAL A 20 -5.09 11.00 -1.69
C VAL A 20 -5.54 11.25 -0.25
N LEU A 21 -6.73 10.78 0.15
CA LEU A 21 -7.30 11.03 1.47
C LEU A 21 -6.37 10.57 2.61
N PHE A 22 -5.86 9.34 2.56
CA PHE A 22 -4.99 8.83 3.61
C PHE A 22 -3.53 9.24 3.39
N GLY A 23 -3.02 9.14 2.16
CA GLY A 23 -1.64 9.53 1.84
C GLY A 23 -1.40 11.03 2.02
N ALA A 24 -2.00 11.87 1.18
CA ALA A 24 -1.82 13.32 1.26
C ALA A 24 -2.42 13.91 2.55
N GLY A 25 -3.51 13.32 3.07
CA GLY A 25 -4.06 13.69 4.38
C GLY A 25 -3.10 13.42 5.54
N SER A 26 -2.24 12.40 5.47
CA SER A 26 -1.19 12.17 6.47
C SER A 26 -0.16 13.30 6.50
N VAL A 27 0.12 13.95 5.36
CA VAL A 27 1.00 15.14 5.29
C VAL A 27 0.37 16.31 6.06
N VAL A 28 -0.92 16.58 5.83
CA VAL A 28 -1.67 17.63 6.55
C VAL A 28 -1.74 17.33 8.05
N ALA A 29 -2.00 16.09 8.43
CA ALA A 29 -2.01 15.67 9.83
C ALA A 29 -0.63 15.83 10.49
N ALA A 30 0.44 15.42 9.81
CA ALA A 30 1.81 15.57 10.27
C ALA A 30 2.22 17.04 10.44
N LEU A 31 1.87 17.91 9.48
CA LEU A 31 2.12 19.36 9.57
C LEU A 31 1.37 19.98 10.75
N ILE A 32 0.09 19.63 10.98
CA ILE A 32 -0.69 20.13 12.12
C ILE A 32 -0.05 19.69 13.46
N MET A 33 0.33 18.42 13.58
CA MET A 33 0.95 17.89 14.80
C MET A 33 2.39 18.40 15.02
N GLY A 34 3.13 18.62 13.93
CA GLY A 34 4.46 19.22 13.89
C GLY A 34 4.50 20.74 13.91
N LYS A 35 3.35 21.42 14.10
CA LYS A 35 3.23 22.89 14.13
C LYS A 35 3.78 23.60 12.89
N GLY A 36 3.65 22.98 11.72
CA GLY A 36 4.15 23.45 10.43
C GLY A 36 5.47 22.82 9.99
N GLU A 37 6.14 22.05 10.84
CA GLU A 37 7.44 21.43 10.53
C GLU A 37 7.29 19.92 10.22
N LEU A 38 8.04 19.45 9.21
CA LEU A 38 8.17 18.03 8.88
C LEU A 38 9.57 17.53 9.27
N THR A 39 9.63 16.65 10.27
CA THR A 39 10.86 15.91 10.62
C THR A 39 11.00 14.67 9.74
N TYR A 40 12.20 14.10 9.66
CA TYR A 40 12.41 12.82 8.96
C TYR A 40 11.60 11.66 9.57
N ALA A 41 11.32 11.70 10.88
CA ALA A 41 10.41 10.74 11.53
C ALA A 41 8.95 10.94 11.08
N ALA A 42 8.48 12.19 10.94
CA ALA A 42 7.16 12.50 10.40
C ALA A 42 7.04 12.06 8.92
N LEU A 43 8.07 12.34 8.11
CA LEU A 43 8.18 11.79 6.75
C LEU A 43 8.07 10.26 6.75
N GLY A 44 8.70 9.59 7.71
CA GLY A 44 8.61 8.14 7.83
C GLY A 44 7.18 7.62 8.01
N PHE A 45 6.38 8.27 8.86
CA PHE A 45 4.96 7.92 9.03
C PHE A 45 4.11 8.28 7.80
N ILE A 46 4.42 9.38 7.09
CA ILE A 46 3.80 9.73 5.81
C ILE A 46 4.07 8.65 4.76
N SER A 47 5.33 8.24 4.59
CA SER A 47 5.74 7.17 3.65
C SER A 47 4.99 5.87 3.92
N LEU A 48 4.90 5.46 5.19
CA LEU A 48 4.14 4.27 5.59
C LEU A 48 2.64 4.43 5.35
N SER A 49 2.06 5.62 5.56
CA SER A 49 0.64 5.86 5.29
C SER A 49 0.31 5.70 3.80
N PHE A 50 1.11 6.29 2.91
CA PHE A 50 1.00 6.10 1.46
C PHE A 50 1.16 4.62 1.07
N GLY A 51 2.20 3.94 1.56
CA GLY A 51 2.44 2.54 1.24
C GLY A 51 1.32 1.60 1.70
N LEU A 52 0.81 1.79 2.92
CA LEU A 52 -0.27 0.99 3.48
C LEU A 52 -1.59 1.21 2.72
N VAL A 53 -1.97 2.46 2.40
CA VAL A 53 -3.21 2.69 1.64
C VAL A 53 -3.12 2.15 0.22
N VAL A 54 -1.96 2.26 -0.44
CA VAL A 54 -1.72 1.65 -1.76
C VAL A 54 -1.88 0.13 -1.69
N ALA A 55 -1.27 -0.53 -0.70
CA ALA A 55 -1.42 -1.98 -0.52
C ALA A 55 -2.89 -2.39 -0.32
N LEU A 56 -3.62 -1.71 0.57
CA LEU A 56 -5.04 -1.95 0.83
C LEU A 56 -5.91 -1.75 -0.42
N VAL A 57 -5.66 -0.69 -1.19
CA VAL A 57 -6.38 -0.40 -2.44
C VAL A 57 -6.09 -1.45 -3.51
N VAL A 58 -4.85 -1.93 -3.64
CA VAL A 58 -4.52 -3.03 -4.56
C VAL A 58 -5.22 -4.33 -4.16
N TYR A 59 -5.26 -4.67 -2.87
CA TYR A 59 -5.99 -5.86 -2.41
C TYR A 59 -7.52 -5.74 -2.59
N ALA A 60 -8.09 -4.55 -2.39
CA ALA A 60 -9.53 -4.32 -2.51
C ALA A 60 -10.02 -4.24 -3.97
N PHE A 61 -9.24 -3.62 -4.87
CA PHE A 61 -9.70 -3.26 -6.21
C PHE A 61 -8.87 -3.88 -7.35
N GLY A 62 -7.72 -4.52 -7.07
CA GLY A 62 -6.83 -5.08 -8.08
C GLY A 62 -7.51 -6.11 -8.98
N THR A 63 -8.37 -6.97 -8.42
CA THR A 63 -9.18 -7.94 -9.19
C THR A 63 -10.36 -7.32 -9.93
N THR A 64 -10.72 -6.07 -9.62
CA THR A 64 -11.80 -5.34 -10.29
C THR A 64 -11.24 -4.50 -11.45
N SER A 65 -10.33 -3.55 -11.18
CA SER A 65 -9.82 -2.60 -12.19
C SER A 65 -8.36 -2.79 -12.57
N GLY A 66 -7.62 -3.69 -11.91
CA GLY A 66 -6.17 -3.69 -11.91
C GLY A 66 -5.55 -2.72 -10.88
N ALA A 67 -6.38 -1.90 -10.20
CA ALA A 67 -5.97 -0.89 -9.23
C ALA A 67 -4.76 -0.04 -9.70
N HIS A 68 -4.86 0.54 -10.89
CA HIS A 68 -3.77 1.36 -11.42
C HIS A 68 -3.55 2.60 -10.56
N ILE A 69 -4.65 3.28 -10.20
CA ILE A 69 -4.76 4.47 -9.33
C ILE A 69 -3.76 5.60 -9.63
N ASN A 70 -3.20 5.58 -10.84
CA ASN A 70 -2.05 6.36 -11.25
C ASN A 70 -2.02 6.46 -12.79
N PRO A 71 -2.07 7.68 -13.36
CA PRO A 71 -1.95 7.88 -14.80
C PRO A 71 -0.66 7.35 -15.41
N ALA A 72 0.47 7.43 -14.70
CA ALA A 72 1.76 6.93 -15.20
C ALA A 72 1.77 5.39 -15.33
N VAL A 73 1.20 4.68 -14.35
CA VAL A 73 1.01 3.22 -14.41
C VAL A 73 0.10 2.86 -15.59
N THR A 74 -1.02 3.56 -15.74
CA THR A 74 -1.99 3.33 -16.83
C THR A 74 -1.35 3.51 -18.21
N VAL A 75 -0.59 4.59 -18.40
CA VAL A 75 0.12 4.88 -19.66
C VAL A 75 1.22 3.85 -19.93
N ALA A 76 2.03 3.51 -18.93
CA ALA A 76 3.13 2.57 -19.10
C ALA A 76 2.65 1.14 -19.39
N LEU A 77 1.60 0.66 -18.72
CA LEU A 77 0.99 -0.63 -19.04
C LEU A 77 0.41 -0.65 -20.46
N ALA A 78 -0.16 0.47 -20.94
CA ALA A 78 -0.64 0.58 -22.32
C ALA A 78 0.51 0.60 -23.35
N ALA A 79 1.59 1.34 -23.07
CA ALA A 79 2.81 1.35 -23.88
C ALA A 79 3.47 -0.03 -23.93
N GLY A 80 3.43 -0.77 -22.82
CA GLY A 80 3.87 -2.17 -22.71
C GLY A 80 2.91 -3.23 -23.26
N GLY A 81 1.84 -2.84 -23.98
CA GLY A 81 0.88 -3.77 -24.58
C GLY A 81 0.00 -4.54 -23.61
N ARG A 82 -0.02 -4.16 -22.32
CA ARG A 82 -0.73 -4.85 -21.22
C ARG A 82 -2.06 -4.21 -20.86
N PHE A 83 -2.37 -3.04 -21.42
CA PHE A 83 -3.62 -2.32 -21.20
C PHE A 83 -4.14 -1.68 -22.49
N PRO A 84 -5.45 -1.70 -22.78
CA PRO A 84 -5.99 -1.15 -24.02
C PRO A 84 -5.93 0.39 -24.02
N TRP A 85 -5.20 0.97 -25.00
CA TRP A 85 -5.08 2.42 -25.20
C TRP A 85 -6.42 3.17 -25.25
N ARG A 86 -7.50 2.53 -25.70
CA ARG A 86 -8.85 3.11 -25.74
C ARG A 86 -9.44 3.38 -24.36
N GLU A 87 -9.00 2.68 -23.32
CA GLU A 87 -9.49 2.83 -21.94
C GLU A 87 -8.65 3.82 -21.11
N VAL A 88 -7.41 4.09 -21.53
CA VAL A 88 -6.46 5.01 -20.87
C VAL A 88 -7.09 6.37 -20.51
N PRO A 89 -7.73 7.14 -21.42
CA PRO A 89 -8.28 8.44 -21.06
C PRO A 89 -9.41 8.35 -20.03
N PHE A 90 -10.20 7.27 -20.03
CA PHE A 90 -11.27 7.07 -19.04
C PHE A 90 -10.70 6.73 -17.67
N TYR A 91 -9.69 5.85 -17.61
CA TYR A 91 -8.96 5.54 -16.37
C TYR A 91 -8.32 6.79 -15.76
N ILE A 92 -7.62 7.59 -16.57
CA ILE A 92 -7.02 8.85 -16.13
C ILE A 92 -8.09 9.81 -15.62
N GLY A 93 -9.22 9.96 -16.34
CA GLY A 93 -10.34 10.78 -15.90
C GLY A 93 -10.89 10.35 -14.53
N ALA A 94 -11.11 9.04 -14.33
CA ALA A 94 -11.56 8.49 -13.06
C ALA A 94 -10.54 8.73 -11.92
N GLN A 95 -9.25 8.53 -12.18
CA GLN A 95 -8.16 8.77 -11.23
C GLN A 95 -8.10 10.24 -10.81
N LEU A 96 -8.22 11.18 -11.76
CA LEU A 96 -8.23 12.63 -11.48
C LEU A 96 -9.46 13.05 -10.66
N VAL A 97 -10.65 12.52 -10.98
CA VAL A 97 -11.87 12.75 -10.19
C VAL A 97 -11.71 12.19 -8.78
N GLY A 98 -11.20 10.97 -8.63
CA GLY A 98 -10.91 10.34 -7.34
C GLY A 98 -9.94 11.18 -6.50
N ALA A 99 -8.80 11.56 -7.07
CA ALA A 99 -7.80 12.39 -6.41
C ALA A 99 -8.38 13.74 -5.94
N PHE A 100 -9.18 14.40 -6.78
CA PHE A 100 -9.88 15.64 -6.42
C PHE A 100 -10.85 15.43 -5.26
N SER A 101 -11.67 14.37 -5.31
CA SER A 101 -12.58 14.01 -4.21
C SER A 101 -11.85 13.69 -2.90
N GLY A 102 -10.68 13.05 -2.96
CA GLY A 102 -9.83 12.82 -1.79
C GLY A 102 -9.37 14.13 -1.16
N GLY A 103 -8.92 15.10 -1.96
CA GLY A 103 -8.58 16.44 -1.50
C GLY A 103 -9.76 17.20 -0.88
N LEU A 104 -10.96 17.07 -1.45
CA LEU A 104 -12.17 17.68 -0.87
C LEU A 104 -12.48 17.11 0.52
N LEU A 105 -12.27 15.81 0.73
CA LEU A 105 -12.46 15.17 2.04
C LEU A 105 -11.37 15.57 3.04
N ILE A 106 -10.12 15.81 2.61
CA ILE A 106 -9.07 16.40 3.46
C ILE A 106 -9.49 17.79 3.93
N VAL A 107 -9.93 18.67 3.02
CA VAL A 107 -10.40 20.03 3.37
C VAL A 107 -11.65 19.98 4.25
N GLY A 108 -12.56 19.04 3.99
CA GLY A 108 -13.76 18.83 4.83
C GLY A 108 -13.43 18.38 6.25
N GLY A 109 -12.43 17.50 6.43
CA GLY A 109 -12.04 16.96 7.74
C GLY A 109 -11.14 17.88 8.56
N PHE A 110 -10.16 18.54 7.93
CA PHE A 110 -9.17 19.39 8.60
C PHE A 110 -9.53 20.89 8.57
N GLY A 111 -10.60 21.26 7.86
CA GLY A 111 -11.04 22.63 7.62
C GLY A 111 -10.26 23.33 6.51
N ARG A 112 -10.68 24.56 6.15
CA ARG A 112 -10.10 25.35 5.05
C ARG A 112 -8.58 25.55 5.15
N ARG A 113 -8.03 25.58 6.37
CA ARG A 113 -6.59 25.63 6.64
C ARG A 113 -5.79 24.50 6.01
N ALA A 114 -6.40 23.34 5.79
CA ALA A 114 -5.77 22.23 5.08
C ALA A 114 -5.26 22.67 3.69
N ALA A 115 -6.04 23.47 2.98
CA ALA A 115 -5.65 24.06 1.70
C ALA A 115 -4.77 25.31 1.89
N THR A 116 -5.21 26.26 2.73
CA THR A 116 -4.57 27.60 2.79
C THR A 116 -3.25 27.65 3.56
N GLU A 117 -2.99 26.71 4.48
CA GLU A 117 -1.75 26.64 5.27
C GLU A 117 -0.92 25.39 4.94
N PHE A 118 -1.56 24.27 4.58
CA PHE A 118 -0.90 22.95 4.42
C PHE A 118 -0.99 22.36 3.00
N GLY A 119 -1.47 23.14 2.02
CA GLY A 119 -1.50 22.78 0.61
C GLY A 119 -2.20 21.44 0.29
N THR A 120 -3.13 20.98 1.13
CA THR A 120 -3.85 19.70 0.99
C THR A 120 -2.91 18.49 0.83
N GLY A 121 -1.68 18.56 1.36
CA GLY A 121 -0.66 17.53 1.19
C GLY A 121 -0.07 17.44 -0.22
N GLN A 122 -0.08 18.55 -0.96
CA GLN A 122 0.53 18.70 -2.28
C GLN A 122 2.03 18.43 -2.27
N THR A 123 2.55 17.94 -3.39
CA THR A 123 3.98 17.83 -3.65
C THR A 123 4.55 19.15 -4.19
N THR A 124 5.77 19.46 -3.80
CA THR A 124 6.52 20.62 -4.31
C THR A 124 8.01 20.29 -4.39
N LEU A 125 8.73 20.97 -5.27
CA LEU A 125 10.18 20.88 -5.32
C LEU A 125 10.79 21.46 -4.04
N GLY A 126 11.76 20.75 -3.47
CA GLY A 126 12.55 21.27 -2.35
C GLY A 126 13.30 22.56 -2.74
N PRO A 127 13.63 23.46 -1.80
CA PRO A 127 14.16 24.81 -2.11
C PRO A 127 15.44 24.89 -2.96
N GLN A 128 16.12 23.77 -3.21
CA GLN A 128 17.35 23.66 -4.01
C GLN A 128 17.23 22.63 -5.15
N VAL A 129 16.03 22.12 -5.43
CA VAL A 129 15.79 21.10 -6.46
C VAL A 129 15.30 21.76 -7.74
N GLY A 130 16.15 21.78 -8.76
CA GLY A 130 15.80 22.29 -10.08
C GLY A 130 14.83 21.38 -10.83
N TYR A 131 14.09 21.96 -11.80
CA TYR A 131 13.06 21.26 -12.57
C TYR A 131 13.50 19.91 -13.17
N GLY A 132 14.70 19.87 -13.77
CA GLY A 132 15.27 18.65 -14.34
C GLY A 132 15.70 17.61 -13.29
N GLN A 133 16.14 18.05 -12.12
CA GLN A 133 16.42 17.14 -10.98
C GLN A 133 15.11 16.56 -10.46
N GLY A 134 14.05 17.37 -10.36
CA GLY A 134 12.71 16.90 -10.01
C GLY A 134 12.21 15.81 -10.96
N ILE A 135 12.33 16.02 -12.28
CA ILE A 135 11.96 15.02 -13.31
C ILE A 135 12.75 13.72 -13.11
N LEU A 136 14.06 13.82 -12.87
CA LEU A 136 14.92 12.65 -12.64
C LEU A 136 14.50 11.88 -11.38
N MET A 137 14.26 12.55 -10.25
CA MET A 137 13.88 11.88 -9.02
C MET A 137 12.50 11.23 -9.12
N GLU A 138 11.50 11.94 -9.64
CA GLU A 138 10.16 11.38 -9.89
C GLU A 138 10.19 10.19 -10.86
N ALA A 139 11.07 10.23 -11.87
CA ALA A 139 11.30 9.09 -12.76
C ALA A 139 11.94 7.90 -12.03
N LEU A 140 12.91 8.11 -11.14
CA LEU A 140 13.53 7.03 -10.36
C LEU A 140 12.55 6.39 -9.37
N GLY A 141 11.74 7.18 -8.67
CA GLY A 141 10.69 6.68 -7.77
C GLY A 141 9.63 5.89 -8.52
N THR A 142 9.16 6.41 -9.67
CA THR A 142 8.13 5.72 -10.46
C THR A 142 8.69 4.49 -11.20
N PHE A 143 10.00 4.48 -11.52
CA PHE A 143 10.68 3.29 -12.00
C PHE A 143 10.67 2.19 -10.93
N LEU A 144 10.98 2.49 -9.67
CA LEU A 144 10.92 1.54 -8.55
C LEU A 144 9.48 1.02 -8.32
N LEU A 145 8.48 1.89 -8.42
CA LEU A 145 7.07 1.49 -8.36
C LEU A 145 6.74 0.50 -9.48
N LEU A 146 6.99 0.88 -10.74
CA LEU A 146 6.50 0.08 -11.85
C LEU A 146 7.34 -1.20 -12.09
N ILE A 147 8.64 -1.21 -11.80
CA ILE A 147 9.42 -2.47 -11.87
C ILE A 147 8.87 -3.50 -10.87
N THR A 148 8.41 -3.05 -9.70
CA THR A 148 7.72 -3.87 -8.70
C THR A 148 6.35 -4.35 -9.18
N ILE A 149 5.54 -3.47 -9.80
CA ILE A 149 4.25 -3.85 -10.42
C ILE A 149 4.46 -4.91 -11.51
N MET A 150 5.45 -4.71 -12.39
CA MET A 150 5.78 -5.64 -13.46
C MET A 150 6.23 -7.00 -12.91
N ALA A 151 7.07 -6.99 -11.88
CA ALA A 151 7.61 -8.19 -11.26
C ALA A 151 6.59 -9.01 -10.43
N LEU A 152 5.55 -8.38 -9.86
CA LEU A 152 4.67 -9.04 -8.89
C LEU A 152 3.18 -9.04 -9.23
N ALA A 153 2.68 -8.09 -10.02
CA ALA A 153 1.27 -8.03 -10.44
C ALA A 153 1.08 -8.45 -11.90
N VAL A 154 2.10 -8.25 -12.76
CA VAL A 154 2.01 -8.56 -14.20
C VAL A 154 2.61 -9.93 -14.53
N ASP A 155 3.77 -10.29 -13.96
CA ASP A 155 4.34 -11.62 -14.16
C ASP A 155 3.60 -12.67 -13.33
N ARG A 156 2.91 -13.59 -14.02
CA ARG A 156 2.13 -14.69 -13.40
C ARG A 156 3.00 -15.71 -12.66
N ARG A 157 4.33 -15.64 -12.78
CA ARG A 157 5.30 -16.47 -12.06
C ARG A 157 5.66 -15.93 -10.68
N ALA A 158 5.20 -14.73 -10.34
CA ALA A 158 5.39 -14.13 -9.03
C ALA A 158 4.68 -14.93 -7.92
N PRO A 159 5.21 -14.94 -6.68
CA PRO A 159 4.51 -15.49 -5.53
C PRO A 159 3.13 -14.83 -5.34
N ALA A 160 2.07 -15.64 -5.40
CA ALA A 160 0.70 -15.15 -5.29
C ALA A 160 0.45 -14.42 -3.95
N GLY A 161 -0.43 -13.43 -3.97
CA GLY A 161 -0.83 -12.66 -2.78
C GLY A 161 0.15 -11.56 -2.32
N TRP A 162 1.38 -11.51 -2.82
CA TRP A 162 2.39 -10.53 -2.36
C TRP A 162 2.34 -9.16 -3.07
N ALA A 163 1.67 -9.07 -4.22
CA ALA A 163 1.68 -7.88 -5.07
C ALA A 163 1.30 -6.59 -4.33
N GLY A 164 0.13 -6.56 -3.66
CA GLY A 164 -0.35 -5.37 -2.97
C GLY A 164 0.61 -4.85 -1.90
N PHE A 165 1.07 -5.72 -1.00
CA PHE A 165 2.01 -5.36 0.05
C PHE A 165 3.34 -4.82 -0.49
N MET A 166 3.93 -5.49 -1.48
CA MET A 166 5.22 -5.09 -2.04
C MET A 166 5.13 -3.83 -2.91
N ILE A 167 4.04 -3.63 -3.64
CA ILE A 167 3.77 -2.37 -4.36
C ILE A 167 3.64 -1.23 -3.34
N GLY A 168 2.93 -1.43 -2.23
CA GLY A 168 2.86 -0.48 -1.12
C GLY A 168 4.22 -0.16 -0.51
N LEU A 169 5.07 -1.18 -0.29
CA LEU A 169 6.45 -0.97 0.18
C LEU A 169 7.29 -0.20 -0.84
N ALA A 170 7.15 -0.42 -2.15
CA ALA A 170 7.85 0.36 -3.16
C ALA A 170 7.51 1.86 -3.08
N VAL A 171 6.24 2.20 -2.82
CA VAL A 171 5.80 3.58 -2.57
C VAL A 171 6.38 4.13 -1.26
N ALA A 172 6.38 3.37 -0.17
CA ALA A 172 7.01 3.84 1.07
C ALA A 172 8.52 4.06 0.91
N CYS A 173 9.21 3.14 0.21
CA CYS A 173 10.64 3.19 -0.06
C CYS A 173 11.06 4.40 -0.89
N GLU A 174 10.29 4.78 -1.91
CA GLU A 174 10.61 5.96 -2.71
C GLU A 174 10.41 7.25 -1.88
N ILE A 175 9.29 7.38 -1.14
CA ILE A 175 9.01 8.59 -0.34
C ILE A 175 10.07 8.81 0.76
N PHE A 176 10.62 7.75 1.38
CA PHE A 176 11.73 7.92 2.35
C PHE A 176 12.96 8.65 1.75
N VAL A 177 13.23 8.48 0.44
CA VAL A 177 14.42 9.02 -0.24
C VAL A 177 14.10 10.29 -1.04
N ILE A 178 12.96 10.31 -1.73
CA ILE A 178 12.56 11.31 -2.72
C ILE A 178 11.62 12.37 -2.13
N GLY A 179 10.91 12.03 -1.04
CA GLY A 179 10.04 12.94 -0.28
C GLY A 179 10.68 14.30 0.04
N PRO A 180 11.94 14.38 0.54
CA PRO A 180 12.61 15.65 0.81
C PRO A 180 12.97 16.48 -0.43
N LEU A 181 12.93 15.88 -1.62
CA LEU A 181 13.38 16.50 -2.88
C LEU A 181 12.21 16.99 -3.75
N THR A 182 11.15 16.19 -3.85
CA THR A 182 9.99 16.49 -4.72
C THR A 182 8.64 16.24 -4.04
N GLY A 183 8.63 15.72 -2.81
CA GLY A 183 7.42 15.26 -2.12
C GLY A 183 7.00 13.82 -2.43
N GLY A 184 7.78 13.07 -3.25
CA GLY A 184 7.50 11.66 -3.59
C GLY A 184 6.12 11.49 -4.20
N ALA A 185 5.91 12.03 -5.41
CA ALA A 185 4.58 12.01 -6.01
C ALA A 185 4.30 10.70 -6.73
N ILE A 186 5.21 10.31 -7.64
CA ILE A 186 5.22 9.16 -8.55
C ILE A 186 3.93 8.92 -9.35
N ASN A 187 3.01 9.89 -9.30
CA ASN A 187 1.62 9.75 -9.71
C ASN A 187 1.04 11.13 -10.06
N PRO A 188 0.72 11.38 -11.35
CA PRO A 188 0.15 12.65 -11.78
C PRO A 188 -1.19 13.01 -11.10
N ALA A 189 -2.04 12.02 -10.82
CA ALA A 189 -3.33 12.25 -10.16
C ALA A 189 -3.16 12.61 -8.67
N ARG A 190 -2.26 11.93 -7.96
CA ARG A 190 -1.88 12.23 -6.56
C ARG A 190 -1.38 13.67 -6.37
N THR A 191 -0.82 14.27 -7.41
CA THR A 191 -0.41 15.69 -7.42
C THR A 191 -1.60 16.59 -7.77
N PHE A 192 -2.31 16.27 -8.85
CA PHE A 192 -3.42 17.07 -9.37
C PHE A 192 -4.54 17.32 -8.35
N GLY A 193 -4.96 16.28 -7.61
CA GLY A 193 -6.04 16.39 -6.62
C GLY A 193 -5.77 17.46 -5.55
N PRO A 194 -4.65 17.36 -4.80
CA PRO A 194 -4.17 18.41 -3.91
C PRO A 194 -3.99 19.77 -4.58
N TYR A 195 -3.38 19.86 -5.78
CA TYR A 195 -3.18 21.15 -6.45
C TYR A 195 -4.51 21.87 -6.74
N LEU A 196 -5.49 21.14 -7.28
CA LEU A 196 -6.80 21.68 -7.61
C LEU A 196 -7.58 22.08 -6.36
N THR A 197 -7.57 21.24 -5.32
CA THR A 197 -8.27 21.55 -4.06
C THR A 197 -7.61 22.70 -3.31
N THR A 198 -6.28 22.76 -3.22
CA THR A 198 -5.56 23.92 -2.68
C THR A 198 -5.95 25.21 -3.39
N THR A 199 -5.92 25.21 -4.73
CA THR A 199 -6.30 26.37 -5.55
C THR A 199 -7.74 26.83 -5.29
N LEU A 200 -8.70 25.90 -5.33
CA LEU A 200 -10.13 26.24 -5.20
C LEU A 200 -10.50 26.80 -3.81
N PHE A 201 -9.78 26.38 -2.76
CA PHE A 201 -10.00 26.89 -1.40
C PHE A 201 -9.12 28.11 -1.06
N GLY A 202 -8.30 28.58 -1.99
CA GLY A 202 -7.52 29.82 -1.90
C GLY A 202 -6.14 29.68 -1.25
N GLY A 203 -5.57 28.48 -1.25
CA GLY A 203 -4.14 28.27 -0.98
C GLY A 203 -3.31 28.37 -2.27
N ASP A 204 -1.98 28.45 -2.12
CA ASP A 204 -1.06 28.52 -3.26
C ASP A 204 -0.63 27.11 -3.71
N ALA A 205 -0.91 26.77 -4.96
CA ALA A 205 -0.56 25.49 -5.58
C ALA A 205 0.46 25.72 -6.70
N PRO A 206 1.64 25.08 -6.67
CA PRO A 206 2.72 25.37 -7.60
C PRO A 206 2.51 24.70 -8.96
N TRP A 207 1.44 25.07 -9.69
CA TRP A 207 1.08 24.53 -11.02
C TRP A 207 2.21 24.55 -12.05
N LYS A 208 3.17 25.46 -11.91
CA LYS A 208 4.39 25.51 -12.74
C LYS A 208 5.21 24.22 -12.63
N GLU A 209 5.21 23.59 -11.46
CA GLU A 209 5.90 22.32 -11.15
C GLU A 209 5.12 21.10 -11.65
N TYR A 210 3.83 21.22 -11.99
CA TYR A 210 2.98 20.06 -12.36
C TYR A 210 3.57 19.22 -13.51
N GLY A 211 4.26 19.84 -14.46
CA GLY A 211 4.95 19.14 -15.55
C GLY A 211 6.04 18.17 -15.08
N VAL A 212 6.69 18.42 -13.93
CA VAL A 212 7.63 17.48 -13.28
C VAL A 212 6.90 16.19 -12.92
N TYR A 213 5.78 16.33 -12.24
CA TYR A 213 4.93 15.24 -11.73
C TYR A 213 4.11 14.54 -12.82
N VAL A 214 4.21 14.97 -14.07
CA VAL A 214 3.69 14.28 -15.25
C VAL A 214 4.84 13.61 -16.02
N ALA A 215 5.86 14.37 -16.40
CA ALA A 215 6.94 13.91 -17.26
C ALA A 215 7.86 12.89 -16.56
N GLY A 216 8.26 13.16 -15.32
CA GLY A 216 9.09 12.25 -14.51
C GLY A 216 8.41 10.89 -14.35
N PRO A 217 7.18 10.83 -13.79
CA PRO A 217 6.51 9.56 -13.57
C PRO A 217 6.24 8.76 -14.84
N ILE A 218 5.79 9.40 -15.94
CA ILE A 218 5.57 8.69 -17.21
C ILE A 218 6.88 8.13 -17.77
N ALA A 219 7.97 8.91 -17.75
CA ALA A 219 9.27 8.45 -18.25
C ALA A 219 9.83 7.28 -17.41
N GLY A 220 9.78 7.39 -16.08
CA GLY A 220 10.22 6.34 -15.16
C GLY A 220 9.42 5.05 -15.30
N ALA A 221 8.10 5.17 -15.40
CA ALA A 221 7.19 4.04 -15.60
C ALA A 221 7.47 3.34 -16.95
N VAL A 222 7.51 4.06 -18.07
CA VAL A 222 7.78 3.45 -19.39
C VAL A 222 9.17 2.79 -19.42
N LEU A 223 10.19 3.41 -18.82
CA LEU A 223 11.53 2.81 -18.72
C LEU A 223 11.51 1.51 -17.90
N ALA A 224 10.75 1.43 -16.81
CA ALA A 224 10.63 0.22 -16.01
C ALA A 224 9.97 -0.94 -16.77
N VAL A 225 8.99 -0.68 -17.65
CA VAL A 225 8.45 -1.74 -18.54
C VAL A 225 9.56 -2.30 -19.44
N LEU A 226 10.32 -1.41 -20.09
CA LEU A 226 11.39 -1.79 -21.01
C LEU A 226 12.50 -2.58 -20.30
N VAL A 227 12.96 -2.10 -19.14
CA VAL A 227 13.97 -2.79 -18.33
C VAL A 227 13.43 -4.13 -17.80
N TYR A 228 12.15 -4.20 -17.45
CA TYR A 228 11.55 -5.46 -17.06
C TYR A 228 11.63 -6.49 -18.19
N ASP A 229 11.13 -6.13 -19.38
CA ASP A 229 11.02 -7.04 -20.52
C ASP A 229 12.38 -7.43 -21.13
N LEU A 230 13.39 -6.56 -21.03
CA LEU A 230 14.73 -6.79 -21.58
C LEU A 230 15.73 -7.41 -20.59
N VAL A 231 15.55 -7.23 -19.27
CA VAL A 231 16.57 -7.58 -18.25
C VAL A 231 16.01 -8.38 -17.09
N ALA A 232 14.91 -7.93 -16.47
CA ALA A 232 14.45 -8.50 -15.19
C ALA A 232 13.57 -9.75 -15.35
N ARG A 233 12.87 -9.90 -16.48
CA ARG A 233 11.94 -11.00 -16.74
C ARG A 233 12.69 -12.35 -16.74
N PRO A 234 12.38 -13.29 -15.81
CA PRO A 234 13.06 -14.58 -15.76
C PRO A 234 12.96 -15.36 -17.08
N ALA A 235 14.02 -16.08 -17.46
CA ALA A 235 14.06 -16.89 -18.68
C ALA A 235 13.29 -18.22 -18.56
N ARG A 236 12.89 -18.63 -17.35
CA ARG A 236 12.29 -19.95 -17.10
C ARG A 236 10.76 -19.90 -17.27
N GLU A 237 10.25 -20.77 -18.13
CA GLU A 237 8.82 -21.10 -18.16
C GLU A 237 8.48 -21.85 -16.87
N VAL A 238 7.48 -21.35 -16.14
CA VAL A 238 6.81 -22.09 -15.08
C VAL A 238 5.59 -22.73 -15.73
N PRO A 239 5.34 -24.05 -15.57
CA PRO A 239 4.16 -24.69 -16.13
C PRO A 239 2.86 -23.97 -15.77
N GLU A 240 1.90 -23.92 -16.71
CA GLU A 240 0.56 -23.37 -16.46
C GLU A 240 -0.23 -24.27 -15.50
N GLU A 241 0.02 -24.18 -14.20
CA GLU A 241 -0.88 -24.70 -13.16
C GLU A 241 -0.59 -24.04 -11.80
N ALA A 242 -1.11 -22.82 -11.66
CA ALA A 242 -1.42 -22.23 -10.37
C ALA A 242 -2.78 -21.53 -10.50
N GLU A 243 -3.83 -22.15 -9.94
CA GLU A 243 -5.15 -21.55 -9.91
C GLU A 243 -5.11 -20.16 -9.28
N GLN A 244 -5.86 -19.22 -9.85
CA GLN A 244 -5.98 -17.88 -9.30
C GLN A 244 -6.80 -17.95 -8.01
N GLY A 245 -6.10 -18.13 -6.89
CA GLY A 245 -6.66 -18.26 -5.55
C GLY A 245 -7.34 -16.98 -5.03
N THR A 246 -8.52 -16.67 -5.57
CA THR A 246 -9.52 -15.82 -4.90
C THR A 246 -10.75 -16.62 -4.52
N ALA A 247 -10.52 -17.81 -3.95
CA ALA A 247 -11.50 -18.49 -3.10
C ALA A 247 -11.42 -17.90 -1.67
N GLY A 248 -11.69 -16.60 -1.57
CA GLY A 248 -12.11 -15.99 -0.32
C GLY A 248 -13.55 -16.41 -0.03
N GLU A 249 -13.79 -17.71 0.16
CA GLU A 249 -15.06 -18.22 0.65
C GLU A 249 -15.23 -17.76 2.09
N ILE A 250 -15.76 -16.54 2.26
CA ILE A 250 -16.60 -16.23 3.41
C ILE A 250 -17.91 -16.98 3.18
N ALA A 251 -17.84 -18.31 3.29
CA ALA A 251 -18.99 -19.16 3.47
C ALA A 251 -19.60 -18.79 4.81
N GLY A 252 -20.52 -17.83 4.78
CA GLY A 252 -21.34 -17.38 5.90
C GLY A 252 -22.33 -18.45 6.36
N ALA A 253 -21.86 -19.68 6.53
CA ALA A 253 -22.58 -20.74 7.19
C ALA A 253 -22.67 -20.39 8.68
N ARG A 254 -23.77 -19.70 9.05
CA ARG A 254 -24.26 -19.75 10.43
C ARG A 254 -24.50 -21.22 10.75
N ALA A 255 -23.60 -21.84 11.52
CA ALA A 255 -23.84 -23.16 12.07
C ALA A 255 -25.12 -23.09 12.92
N SER A 256 -26.21 -23.63 12.40
CA SER A 256 -27.46 -23.76 13.12
C SER A 256 -27.23 -24.69 14.32
N SER A 257 -27.42 -24.15 15.52
CA SER A 257 -27.25 -24.89 16.77
C SER A 257 -28.37 -25.91 16.92
N ASP A 258 -28.13 -27.13 16.45
CA ASP A 258 -28.97 -28.31 16.74
C ASP A 258 -28.07 -29.47 17.20
N ALA A 259 -27.35 -29.24 18.29
CA ALA A 259 -26.62 -30.27 19.04
C ALA A 259 -27.37 -30.53 20.36
N ARG A 260 -27.95 -31.73 20.47
CA ARG A 260 -28.77 -32.14 21.62
C ARG A 260 -27.97 -32.20 22.92
N ALA A 261 -28.65 -31.98 24.04
CA ALA A 261 -28.07 -32.06 25.38
C ALA A 261 -27.41 -33.43 25.65
N GLY A 262 -26.25 -33.38 26.31
CA GLY A 262 -25.47 -34.54 26.74
C GLY A 262 -24.43 -34.13 27.78
N ASP A 263 -24.83 -34.22 29.05
CA ASP A 263 -24.04 -34.31 30.29
C ASP A 263 -22.68 -33.61 30.40
N VAL A 264 -22.64 -32.54 31.21
CA VAL A 264 -21.41 -31.93 31.75
C VAL A 264 -21.02 -32.62 33.06
N PRO A 265 -19.85 -33.28 33.17
CA PRO A 265 -19.38 -33.84 34.43
C PRO A 265 -19.01 -32.74 35.44
N ALA A 266 -19.59 -32.80 36.64
CA ALA A 266 -19.33 -31.83 37.70
C ALA A 266 -17.88 -31.90 38.21
N ALA A 267 -17.26 -30.72 38.39
CA ALA A 267 -15.91 -30.60 38.95
C ALA A 267 -15.86 -31.06 40.41
N ARG A 268 -14.84 -31.86 40.76
CA ARG A 268 -14.54 -32.25 42.15
C ARG A 268 -13.34 -31.48 42.67
N HIS A 269 -13.57 -30.56 43.59
CA HIS A 269 -12.67 -30.34 44.74
C HIS A 269 -13.08 -31.35 45.83
N PRO A 270 -12.17 -31.86 46.68
CA PRO A 270 -11.53 -31.02 47.69
C PRO A 270 -10.05 -31.31 47.97
N GLN A 271 -9.49 -30.56 48.91
CA GLN A 271 -8.30 -30.95 49.67
C GLN A 271 -8.69 -32.15 50.56
N ASP A 272 -7.86 -33.19 50.61
CA ASP A 272 -7.82 -34.15 51.70
C ASP A 272 -6.44 -34.84 51.76
N GLU A 273 -6.11 -35.29 52.96
CA GLU A 273 -4.81 -35.63 53.54
C GLU A 273 -4.04 -36.76 52.80
N HIS A 274 -2.72 -36.70 52.64
CA HIS A 274 -1.73 -37.06 53.67
C HIS A 274 -2.01 -38.40 54.39
N LEU A 275 -1.50 -39.53 53.87
CA LEU A 275 -0.77 -40.56 54.65
C LEU A 275 -0.23 -41.72 53.79
N GLY A 276 0.92 -42.29 54.17
CA GLY A 276 1.04 -43.75 54.37
C GLY A 276 1.46 -44.68 53.22
N ASP A 277 2.75 -44.67 52.87
CA ASP A 277 3.71 -45.79 53.05
C ASP A 277 3.49 -47.21 52.40
N ARG A 278 4.63 -47.87 52.04
CA ARG A 278 4.83 -49.32 51.68
C ARG A 278 4.37 -49.79 50.29
N VAL A 279 5.07 -50.62 49.47
CA VAL A 279 6.34 -51.43 49.49
C VAL A 279 6.98 -51.39 48.06
N GLY A 280 8.27 -51.56 47.75
CA GLY A 280 9.49 -51.71 48.59
C GLY A 280 10.45 -52.89 48.19
N HIS A 281 11.04 -52.94 46.98
CA HIS A 281 11.85 -54.10 46.50
C HIS A 281 13.39 -53.96 46.65
N VAL A 282 13.97 -54.86 47.46
CA VAL A 282 15.32 -55.47 47.40
C VAL A 282 16.60 -54.59 47.52
N ALA A 283 17.26 -54.82 48.66
CA ALA A 283 18.57 -54.36 49.11
C ALA A 283 19.82 -54.82 48.33
N ARG A 284 20.95 -54.11 48.51
CA ARG A 284 22.25 -54.73 48.85
C ARG A 284 23.31 -53.79 49.49
N ARG A 285 23.73 -54.15 50.72
CA ARG A 285 25.07 -54.05 51.34
C ARG A 285 25.89 -52.71 51.40
N ARG A 286 25.88 -52.12 52.60
CA ARG A 286 27.01 -51.92 53.56
C ARG A 286 28.31 -51.13 53.16
N ARG A 287 28.65 -50.18 54.07
CA ARG A 287 30.00 -49.65 54.47
C ARG A 287 30.68 -48.66 53.49
N ARG A 288 31.48 -47.67 53.91
CA ARG A 288 31.78 -47.02 55.23
C ARG A 288 32.58 -45.71 54.97
N HIS A 289 32.42 -44.69 55.82
CA HIS A 289 33.29 -43.49 55.96
C HIS A 289 33.42 -42.59 54.69
N GLY A 290 33.71 -41.29 54.81
CA GLY A 290 33.94 -40.47 56.00
C GLY A 290 33.95 -38.96 55.72
N HIS A 291 34.01 -38.21 56.83
CA HIS A 291 34.15 -36.75 56.99
C HIS A 291 34.84 -35.90 55.90
N ARG A 292 34.28 -34.68 55.74
CA ARG A 292 34.91 -33.33 55.85
C ARG A 292 36.13 -33.01 54.93
N ARG A 293 36.31 -31.78 54.46
CA ARG A 293 35.69 -30.49 54.82
C ARG A 293 35.75 -29.53 53.64
#